data_AF-A0A443RVE9-F1
#
_entry.id   AF-A0A443RVE9-F1
#
_cell.length_a   1.000
_cell.length_b   1.000
_cell.length_c   1.000
_cell.angle_alpha   90.00
_cell.angle_beta   90.00
_cell.angle_gamma   90.00
#
_symmetry.space_group_name_H-M   'P 1'
#
loop_
_entity.id
_entity.type
_entity.pdbx_description
1 polymer ?
#
loop_
_entity_poly.entity_id
_entity_poly.type
_entity_poly.pdbx_seq_one_letter_code
_entity_poly.pdbx_strand_id
1 'polypeptide(L)'
;LRGKAMLLGICVHLLVSAWMVIDDMMDKSETRRGKRCWYKVEPKADQQACLLVSFTFTLLKHHFRNDPNYANLLEIFFEVDNKTCIGQVMDLMLCNPKGLDKYTISLYNRMASGKTAYCTFILPVRLCLYLLNLTDENLHHWATTVADKIGILFQTQDDFIDVYGDNNQTGKIGTDITNGKCTWLVVHALTNMNDNQRKTFVQHFGKNDDESVNIVKGIFRQINIKQKFFHYGNQEFEDILNEISKIDEKYKNIASAMNNVLMLFYRRKM
;
A
#
# COMPACT_ATOMS: atom_id res chain seq x y z
N LEU A 1 -21.71 -17.62 -8.82
CA LEU A 1 -21.13 -16.40 -8.22
C LEU A 1 -19.94 -16.70 -7.30
N ARG A 2 -20.12 -17.45 -6.19
CA ARG A 2 -19.06 -17.74 -5.19
C ARG A 2 -17.74 -18.29 -5.79
N GLY A 3 -17.80 -19.29 -6.67
CA GLY A 3 -16.60 -19.87 -7.28
C GLY A 3 -15.81 -18.87 -8.13
N LYS A 4 -16.51 -18.01 -8.89
CA LYS A 4 -15.89 -16.92 -9.66
C LYS A 4 -15.21 -15.89 -8.74
N ALA A 5 -15.85 -15.53 -7.62
CA ALA A 5 -15.27 -14.62 -6.64
C ALA A 5 -13.97 -15.19 -6.03
N MET A 6 -13.94 -16.48 -5.69
CA MET A 6 -12.73 -17.15 -5.20
C MET A 6 -11.61 -17.17 -6.24
N LEU A 7 -11.94 -17.43 -7.52
CA LEU A 7 -10.96 -17.40 -8.60
C LEU A 7 -10.38 -16.00 -8.82
N LEU A 8 -11.20 -14.95 -8.80
CA LEU A 8 -10.72 -13.56 -8.87
C LEU A 8 -9.85 -13.22 -7.65
N GLY A 9 -10.23 -13.67 -6.46
CA GLY A 9 -9.40 -13.56 -5.26
C GLY A 9 -8.02 -14.20 -5.44
N ILE A 10 -7.96 -15.42 -5.98
CA ILE A 10 -6.68 -16.09 -6.31
C ILE A 10 -5.86 -15.25 -7.30
N CYS A 11 -6.49 -14.71 -8.34
CA CYS A 11 -5.82 -13.84 -9.32
C CYS A 11 -5.21 -12.58 -8.66
N VAL A 12 -5.94 -11.92 -7.77
CA VAL A 12 -5.42 -10.79 -6.98
C VAL A 12 -4.24 -11.22 -6.12
N HIS A 13 -4.36 -12.35 -5.41
CA HIS A 13 -3.29 -12.88 -4.55
C HIS A 13 -2.02 -13.22 -5.34
N LEU A 14 -2.14 -13.79 -6.54
CA LEU A 14 -1.00 -14.08 -7.42
C LEU A 14 -0.29 -12.79 -7.84
N LEU A 15 -1.06 -11.78 -8.30
CA LEU A 15 -0.50 -10.49 -8.71
C LEU A 15 0.19 -9.77 -7.54
N VAL A 16 -0.47 -9.67 -6.38
CA VAL A 16 0.11 -9.03 -5.18
C VAL A 16 1.34 -9.80 -4.70
N SER A 17 1.32 -11.14 -4.76
CA SER A 17 2.50 -11.94 -4.37
C SER A 17 3.68 -11.71 -5.30
N ALA A 18 3.46 -11.53 -6.60
CA ALA A 18 4.52 -11.16 -7.55
C ALA A 18 5.15 -9.81 -7.15
N TRP A 19 4.32 -8.80 -6.89
CA TRP A 19 4.78 -7.49 -6.45
C TRP A 19 5.53 -7.54 -5.12
N MET A 20 5.09 -8.35 -4.16
CA MET A 20 5.81 -8.54 -2.89
C MET A 20 7.20 -9.14 -3.07
N VAL A 21 7.37 -10.11 -3.98
CA VAL A 21 8.69 -10.70 -4.27
C VAL A 21 9.62 -9.66 -4.88
N ILE A 22 9.12 -8.89 -5.86
CA ILE A 22 9.90 -7.84 -6.52
C ILE A 22 10.24 -6.72 -5.52
N ASP A 23 9.28 -6.29 -4.70
CA ASP A 23 9.45 -5.29 -3.63
C ASP A 23 10.55 -5.69 -2.65
N ASP A 24 10.50 -6.92 -2.13
CA ASP A 24 11.52 -7.46 -1.22
C ASP A 24 12.93 -7.41 -1.84
N MET A 25 13.05 -7.64 -3.16
CA MET A 25 14.32 -7.55 -3.89
C MET A 25 14.81 -6.12 -4.02
N MET A 26 13.94 -5.20 -4.40
CA MET A 26 14.27 -3.78 -4.59
C MET A 26 14.68 -3.11 -3.27
N ASP A 27 13.98 -3.45 -2.19
CA ASP A 27 14.21 -2.89 -0.86
C ASP A 27 15.29 -3.61 -0.07
N LYS A 28 15.82 -4.71 -0.61
CA LYS A 28 16.78 -5.60 0.06
C LYS A 28 16.28 -6.12 1.40
N SER A 29 14.99 -6.39 1.51
CA SER A 29 14.33 -6.89 2.70
C SER A 29 14.91 -8.24 3.16
N GLU A 30 14.96 -8.47 4.47
CA GLU A 30 15.46 -9.72 5.06
C GLU A 30 14.34 -10.75 5.31
N THR A 31 13.20 -10.29 5.82
CA THR A 31 12.08 -11.16 6.21
C THR A 31 10.74 -10.63 5.74
N ARG A 32 9.85 -11.57 5.38
CA ARG A 32 8.46 -11.33 4.99
C ARG A 32 7.58 -12.42 5.59
N ARG A 33 6.50 -12.02 6.28
CA ARG A 33 5.55 -12.94 6.93
C ARG A 33 6.24 -13.94 7.87
N GLY A 34 7.24 -13.48 8.61
CA GLY A 34 7.98 -14.30 9.59
C GLY A 34 8.95 -15.33 9.00
N LYS A 35 9.21 -15.28 7.69
CA LYS A 35 10.18 -16.13 6.99
C LYS A 35 11.16 -15.28 6.19
N ARG A 36 12.30 -15.85 5.78
CA ARG A 36 13.23 -15.15 4.86
C ARG A 36 12.51 -14.78 3.56
N CYS A 37 12.80 -13.59 3.03
CA CYS A 37 12.25 -13.15 1.75
C CYS A 37 12.58 -14.15 0.63
N TRP A 38 11.67 -14.31 -0.33
CA TRP A 38 11.77 -15.36 -1.34
C TRP A 38 13.07 -15.30 -2.15
N TYR A 39 13.49 -14.10 -2.55
CA TYR A 39 14.73 -13.89 -3.31
C TYR A 39 16.03 -14.24 -2.55
N LYS A 40 15.97 -14.37 -1.21
CA LYS A 40 17.11 -14.79 -0.40
C LYS A 40 17.28 -16.32 -0.38
N VAL A 41 16.26 -17.07 -0.78
CA VAL A 41 16.25 -18.54 -0.74
C VAL A 41 16.08 -19.18 -2.11
N GLU A 42 15.59 -18.44 -3.10
CA GLU A 42 15.37 -18.89 -4.48
C GLU A 42 16.13 -18.00 -5.47
N PRO A 43 17.19 -18.51 -6.14
CA PRO A 43 17.96 -17.75 -7.13
C PRO A 43 17.15 -17.23 -8.32
N LYS A 44 16.01 -17.84 -8.64
CA LYS A 44 15.13 -17.47 -9.76
C LYS A 44 13.86 -16.72 -9.34
N ALA A 45 13.91 -16.03 -8.21
CA ALA A 45 12.74 -15.38 -7.62
C ALA A 45 12.11 -14.34 -8.54
N ASP A 46 12.91 -13.61 -9.33
CA ASP A 46 12.45 -12.65 -10.33
C ASP A 46 11.67 -13.34 -11.46
N GLN A 47 12.18 -14.43 -12.04
CA GLN A 47 11.45 -15.15 -13.09
C GLN A 47 10.18 -15.81 -12.54
N GLN A 48 10.21 -16.27 -11.29
CA GLN A 48 9.01 -16.81 -10.63
C GLN A 48 7.98 -15.73 -10.34
N ALA A 49 8.38 -14.50 -10.00
CA ALA A 49 7.46 -13.37 -9.91
C ALA A 49 6.77 -13.10 -11.27
N CYS A 50 7.53 -13.11 -12.37
CA CYS A 50 6.94 -13.01 -13.72
C CYS A 50 5.97 -14.16 -14.02
N LEU A 51 6.27 -15.38 -13.56
CA LEU A 51 5.40 -16.54 -13.71
C LEU A 51 4.08 -16.37 -12.96
N LEU A 52 4.10 -15.81 -11.75
CA LEU A 52 2.87 -15.50 -10.98
C LEU A 52 1.96 -14.53 -11.75
N VAL A 53 2.53 -13.49 -12.36
CA VAL A 53 1.78 -12.56 -13.23
C VAL A 53 1.19 -13.30 -14.44
N SER A 54 1.98 -14.15 -15.10
CA SER A 54 1.51 -14.96 -16.24
C SER A 54 0.36 -15.90 -15.85
N PHE A 55 0.43 -16.53 -14.69
CA PHE A 55 -0.65 -17.38 -14.17
C PHE A 55 -1.93 -16.61 -13.88
N THR A 56 -1.84 -15.38 -13.36
CA THR A 56 -3.01 -14.50 -13.19
C THR A 56 -3.80 -14.36 -14.49
N PHE A 57 -3.14 -13.97 -15.59
CA PHE A 57 -3.82 -13.78 -16.88
C PHE A 57 -4.24 -15.09 -17.54
N THR A 58 -3.52 -16.18 -17.30
CA THR A 58 -3.90 -17.52 -17.76
C THR A 58 -5.20 -17.97 -17.10
N LEU A 59 -5.34 -17.79 -15.78
CA LEU A 59 -6.56 -18.11 -15.04
C LEU A 59 -7.72 -17.22 -15.46
N LEU A 60 -7.49 -15.91 -15.61
CA LEU A 60 -8.50 -14.97 -16.11
C LEU A 60 -9.03 -15.40 -17.48
N LYS A 61 -8.14 -15.66 -18.44
CA LYS A 61 -8.53 -16.12 -19.77
C LYS A 61 -9.27 -17.45 -19.73
N HIS A 62 -8.77 -18.43 -18.98
CA HIS A 62 -9.38 -19.76 -18.95
C HIS A 62 -10.80 -19.74 -18.36
N HIS A 63 -11.00 -19.01 -17.26
CA HIS A 63 -12.25 -19.05 -16.51
C HIS A 63 -13.25 -17.95 -16.87
N PHE A 64 -12.79 -16.81 -17.42
CA PHE A 64 -13.63 -15.63 -17.64
C PHE A 64 -13.75 -15.20 -19.09
N ARG A 65 -13.11 -15.86 -20.08
CA ARG A 65 -13.18 -15.46 -21.51
C ARG A 65 -14.59 -15.27 -22.09
N ASN A 66 -15.57 -15.98 -21.54
CA ASN A 66 -16.98 -15.91 -21.99
C ASN A 66 -17.85 -15.09 -21.02
N ASP A 67 -17.26 -14.47 -20.00
CA ASP A 67 -17.97 -13.58 -19.08
C ASP A 67 -18.27 -12.26 -19.80
N PRO A 68 -19.49 -11.69 -19.68
CA PRO A 68 -19.81 -10.42 -20.32
C PRO A 68 -18.91 -9.26 -19.87
N ASN A 69 -18.33 -9.35 -18.66
CA ASN A 69 -17.39 -8.36 -18.14
C ASN A 69 -15.91 -8.73 -18.37
N TYR A 70 -15.58 -9.73 -19.20
CA TYR A 70 -14.19 -10.17 -19.39
C TYR A 70 -13.23 -9.02 -19.77
N ALA A 71 -13.65 -8.14 -20.68
CA ALA A 71 -12.85 -6.97 -21.08
C ALA A 71 -12.61 -6.04 -19.89
N ASN A 72 -13.66 -5.68 -19.15
CA ASN A 72 -13.57 -4.84 -17.95
C ASN A 72 -12.65 -5.45 -16.88
N LEU A 73 -12.73 -6.78 -16.68
CA LEU A 73 -11.84 -7.50 -15.75
C LEU A 73 -10.38 -7.38 -16.22
N LEU A 74 -10.08 -7.62 -17.49
CA LEU A 74 -8.71 -7.49 -18.01
C LEU A 74 -8.20 -6.04 -17.90
N GLU A 75 -9.03 -5.07 -18.26
CA GLU A 75 -8.67 -3.65 -18.22
C GLU A 75 -8.29 -3.21 -16.81
N ILE A 76 -9.05 -3.59 -15.78
CA ILE A 76 -8.69 -3.21 -14.40
C ILE A 76 -7.41 -3.90 -13.91
N PHE A 77 -7.15 -5.14 -14.34
CA PHE A 77 -5.88 -5.81 -14.03
C PHE A 77 -4.69 -5.06 -14.64
N PHE A 78 -4.79 -4.66 -15.91
CA PHE A 78 -3.72 -3.90 -16.57
C PHE A 78 -3.57 -2.48 -16.03
N GLU A 79 -4.67 -1.80 -15.75
CA GLU A 79 -4.66 -0.47 -15.14
C GLU A 79 -3.93 -0.50 -13.80
N VAL A 80 -4.31 -1.43 -12.93
CA VAL A 80 -3.71 -1.59 -11.60
C VAL A 80 -2.24 -1.96 -11.69
N ASP A 81 -1.86 -2.92 -12.55
CA ASP A 81 -0.46 -3.32 -12.69
C ASP A 81 0.43 -2.14 -13.14
N ASN A 82 -0.05 -1.35 -14.10
CA ASN A 82 0.63 -0.13 -14.54
C ASN A 82 0.75 0.92 -13.42
N LYS A 83 -0.34 1.15 -12.66
CA LYS A 83 -0.36 2.12 -11.57
C LYS A 83 0.55 1.70 -10.41
N THR A 84 0.59 0.42 -10.10
CA THR A 84 1.49 -0.15 -9.10
C THR A 84 2.94 -0.07 -9.54
N CYS A 85 3.25 -0.37 -10.80
CA CYS A 85 4.58 -0.17 -11.36
C CYS A 85 5.03 1.30 -11.27
N ILE A 86 4.17 2.25 -11.69
CA ILE A 86 4.47 3.69 -11.58
C ILE A 86 4.68 4.09 -10.11
N GLY A 87 3.81 3.63 -9.20
CA GLY A 87 3.94 3.90 -7.76
C GLY A 87 5.25 3.37 -7.20
N GLN A 88 5.67 2.17 -7.59
CA GLN A 88 6.93 1.57 -7.17
C GLN A 88 8.14 2.33 -7.70
N VAL A 89 8.11 2.75 -8.97
CA VAL A 89 9.16 3.59 -9.55
C VAL A 89 9.24 4.92 -8.81
N MET A 90 8.10 5.54 -8.48
CA MET A 90 8.08 6.75 -7.67
C MET A 90 8.70 6.53 -6.29
N ASP A 91 8.36 5.43 -5.60
CA ASP A 91 8.92 5.08 -4.30
C ASP A 91 10.46 4.97 -4.35
N LEU A 92 11.00 4.30 -5.38
CA LEU A 92 12.44 4.19 -5.61
C LEU A 92 13.10 5.52 -5.97
N MET A 93 12.50 6.31 -6.86
CA MET A 93 13.02 7.63 -7.24
C MET A 93 13.05 8.60 -6.06
N LEU A 94 12.13 8.42 -5.11
CA LEU A 94 12.06 9.20 -3.89
C LEU A 94 13.01 8.70 -2.81
N CYS A 95 13.67 7.55 -2.95
CA CYS A 95 14.73 7.09 -2.04
C CYS A 95 16.02 7.91 -2.23
N ASN A 96 15.94 9.22 -2.00
CA ASN A 96 17.07 10.13 -2.14
C ASN A 96 17.13 11.07 -0.92
N PRO A 97 17.91 10.72 0.11
CA PRO A 97 18.09 11.53 1.32
C PRO A 97 18.62 12.95 1.06
N LYS A 98 19.17 13.23 -0.13
CA LYS A 98 19.63 14.57 -0.52
C LYS A 98 18.53 15.43 -1.15
N GLY A 99 17.38 14.83 -1.51
CA GLY A 99 16.25 15.48 -2.17
C GLY A 99 15.02 15.67 -1.26
N LEU A 100 15.24 15.92 0.03
CA LEU A 100 14.16 16.06 1.03
C LEU A 100 13.21 17.24 0.74
N ASP A 101 13.62 18.20 -0.07
CA ASP A 101 12.76 19.27 -0.59
C ASP A 101 11.58 18.73 -1.41
N LYS A 102 11.73 17.55 -2.03
CA LYS A 102 10.67 16.89 -2.80
C LYS A 102 9.69 16.10 -1.92
N TYR A 103 10.02 15.86 -0.65
CA TYR A 103 9.24 15.02 0.26
C TYR A 103 8.03 15.81 0.76
N THR A 104 6.97 15.81 -0.05
CA THR A 104 5.71 16.49 0.23
C THR A 104 4.59 15.47 0.46
N ILE A 105 3.58 15.84 1.24
CA ILE A 105 2.41 14.98 1.48
C ILE A 105 1.67 14.64 0.18
N SER A 106 1.61 15.56 -0.78
CA SER A 106 0.99 15.32 -2.09
C SER A 106 1.72 14.24 -2.88
N LEU A 107 3.05 14.30 -2.89
CA LEU A 107 3.86 13.32 -3.62
C LEU A 107 3.84 11.95 -2.92
N TYR A 108 3.88 11.94 -1.59
CA TYR A 108 3.66 10.74 -0.79
C TYR A 108 2.29 10.10 -1.11
N ASN A 109 1.19 10.86 -1.07
CA ASN A 109 -0.14 10.33 -1.35
C ASN A 109 -0.26 9.73 -2.76
N ARG A 110 0.35 10.37 -3.77
CA ARG A 110 0.38 9.84 -5.14
C ARG A 110 1.17 8.53 -5.24
N MET A 111 2.31 8.47 -4.55
CA MET A 111 3.11 7.25 -4.46
C MET A 111 2.34 6.13 -3.75
N ALA A 112 1.78 6.40 -2.57
CA ALA A 112 1.03 5.44 -1.76
C ALA A 112 -0.24 4.92 -2.47
N SER A 113 -0.95 5.81 -3.17
CA SER A 113 -2.08 5.46 -4.04
C SER A 113 -1.62 4.42 -5.07
N GLY A 114 -0.62 4.75 -5.89
CA GLY A 114 -0.13 3.87 -6.94
C GLY A 114 0.41 2.53 -6.41
N LYS A 115 1.38 2.57 -5.49
CA LYS A 115 2.12 1.37 -5.06
C LYS A 115 1.26 0.40 -4.24
N THR A 116 0.26 0.91 -3.52
CA THR A 116 -0.51 0.10 -2.54
C THR A 116 -2.01 0.14 -2.76
N ALA A 117 -2.61 1.32 -2.91
CA ALA A 117 -4.06 1.43 -2.96
C ALA A 117 -4.68 0.73 -4.17
N TYR A 118 -4.05 0.86 -5.36
CA TYR A 118 -4.52 0.22 -6.59
C TYR A 118 -4.58 -1.31 -6.49
N CYS A 119 -3.47 -1.95 -6.12
CA CYS A 119 -3.40 -3.41 -6.09
C CYS A 119 -4.10 -4.03 -4.88
N THR A 120 -4.13 -3.34 -3.74
CA THR A 120 -4.62 -3.90 -2.47
C THR A 120 -6.12 -3.67 -2.28
N PHE A 121 -6.65 -2.53 -2.71
CA PHE A 121 -8.03 -2.12 -2.41
C PHE A 121 -8.87 -1.87 -3.66
N ILE A 122 -8.39 -1.07 -4.62
CA ILE A 122 -9.17 -0.69 -5.80
C ILE A 122 -9.46 -1.93 -6.67
N LEU A 123 -8.43 -2.74 -6.95
CA LEU A 123 -8.57 -3.96 -7.75
C LEU A 123 -9.65 -4.92 -7.20
N PRO A 124 -9.57 -5.45 -5.96
CA PRO A 124 -10.57 -6.38 -5.46
C PRO A 124 -11.97 -5.78 -5.36
N VAL A 125 -12.10 -4.49 -5.05
CA VAL A 125 -13.40 -3.81 -4.99
C VAL A 125 -14.03 -3.71 -6.38
N ARG A 126 -13.31 -3.19 -7.38
CA ARG A 126 -13.84 -3.05 -8.74
C ARG A 126 -14.12 -4.40 -9.41
N LEU A 127 -13.29 -5.42 -9.15
CA LEU A 127 -13.54 -6.79 -9.60
C LEU A 127 -14.88 -7.33 -9.04
N CYS A 128 -15.19 -7.05 -7.77
CA CYS A 128 -16.48 -7.44 -7.19
C CYS A 128 -17.66 -6.73 -7.87
N LEU A 129 -17.54 -5.44 -8.20
CA LEU A 129 -18.59 -4.70 -8.89
C LEU A 129 -18.88 -5.31 -10.27
N TYR A 130 -17.85 -5.58 -11.07
CA TYR A 130 -18.01 -6.24 -12.37
C TYR A 130 -18.59 -7.65 -12.24
N LEU A 131 -18.17 -8.41 -11.22
CA LEU A 131 -18.71 -9.74 -10.97
C LEU A 131 -20.21 -9.73 -10.63
N LEU A 132 -20.70 -8.63 -10.06
CA LEU A 132 -22.11 -8.38 -9.76
C LEU A 132 -22.88 -7.74 -10.93
N ASN A 133 -22.23 -7.56 -12.10
CA ASN A 133 -22.75 -6.83 -13.25
C ASN A 133 -23.16 -5.38 -12.92
N LEU A 134 -22.51 -4.76 -11.94
CA LEU A 134 -22.70 -3.35 -11.60
C LEU A 134 -21.70 -2.52 -12.41
N THR A 135 -22.16 -1.96 -13.53
CA THR A 135 -21.33 -1.20 -14.49
C THR A 135 -21.60 0.31 -14.45
N ASP A 136 -22.35 0.79 -13.46
CA ASP A 136 -22.60 2.21 -13.22
C ASP A 136 -21.27 2.95 -12.96
N GLU A 137 -20.92 3.90 -13.83
CA GLU A 137 -19.65 4.62 -13.75
C GLU A 137 -19.50 5.43 -12.46
N ASN A 138 -20.59 6.02 -11.95
CA ASN A 138 -20.56 6.79 -10.71
C ASN A 138 -20.29 5.87 -9.51
N LEU A 139 -20.84 4.65 -9.50
CA LEU A 139 -20.52 3.66 -8.50
C LEU A 139 -19.05 3.25 -8.55
N HIS A 140 -18.49 2.97 -9.74
CA HIS A 140 -17.08 2.63 -9.89
C HIS A 140 -16.17 3.78 -9.45
N HIS A 141 -16.52 5.02 -9.79
CA HIS A 141 -15.77 6.20 -9.37
C HIS A 141 -15.78 6.37 -7.85
N TRP A 142 -16.96 6.31 -7.22
CA TRP A 142 -17.07 6.37 -5.75
C TRP A 142 -16.29 5.24 -5.08
N ALA A 143 -16.44 4.00 -5.56
CA ALA A 143 -15.77 2.85 -4.98
C ALA A 143 -14.25 2.96 -5.10
N THR A 144 -13.76 3.50 -6.22
CA THR A 144 -12.33 3.80 -6.43
C THR A 144 -11.84 4.85 -5.45
N THR A 145 -12.57 5.96 -5.28
CA THR A 145 -12.21 7.04 -4.35
C THR A 145 -12.15 6.57 -2.90
N VAL A 146 -13.13 5.78 -2.46
CA VAL A 146 -13.13 5.22 -1.11
C VAL A 146 -11.99 4.20 -0.95
N ALA A 147 -11.82 3.28 -1.90
CA ALA A 147 -10.75 2.29 -1.85
C ALA A 147 -9.36 2.93 -1.87
N ASP A 148 -9.18 4.03 -2.60
CA ASP A 148 -7.93 4.79 -2.65
C ASP A 148 -7.59 5.38 -1.27
N LYS A 149 -8.56 6.04 -0.63
CA LYS A 149 -8.40 6.58 0.74
C LYS A 149 -8.07 5.48 1.76
N ILE A 150 -8.77 4.35 1.72
CA ILE A 150 -8.45 3.19 2.58
C ILE A 150 -7.02 2.71 2.32
N GLY A 151 -6.61 2.65 1.05
CA GLY A 151 -5.27 2.22 0.66
C GLY A 151 -4.16 3.17 1.11
N ILE A 152 -4.37 4.49 1.02
CA ILE A 152 -3.43 5.49 1.54
C ILE A 152 -3.32 5.39 3.06
N LEU A 153 -4.45 5.21 3.77
CA LEU A 153 -4.42 4.97 5.21
C LEU A 153 -3.68 3.67 5.53
N PHE A 154 -3.92 2.59 4.78
CA PHE A 154 -3.22 1.32 4.95
C PHE A 154 -1.70 1.43 4.74
N GLN A 155 -1.24 2.19 3.75
CA GLN A 155 0.19 2.44 3.54
C GLN A 155 0.77 3.29 4.66
N THR A 156 0.06 4.34 5.09
CA THR A 156 0.46 5.19 6.21
C THR A 156 0.64 4.38 7.50
N GLN A 157 -0.23 3.38 7.70
CA GLN A 157 -0.10 2.42 8.78
C GLN A 157 1.11 1.49 8.63
N ASP A 158 1.43 1.07 7.39
CA ASP A 158 2.60 0.25 7.09
C ASP A 158 3.90 1.00 7.43
N ASP A 159 4.01 2.27 7.03
CA ASP A 159 5.13 3.16 7.33
C ASP A 159 5.33 3.35 8.85
N PHE A 160 4.22 3.46 9.60
CA PHE A 160 4.27 3.55 11.06
C PHE A 160 4.81 2.26 11.69
N ILE A 161 4.31 1.12 11.21
CA ILE A 161 4.70 -0.21 11.69
C ILE A 161 6.17 -0.50 11.34
N ASP A 162 6.69 0.00 10.22
CA ASP A 162 8.09 -0.15 9.84
C ASP A 162 9.04 0.48 10.90
N VAL A 163 8.63 1.60 11.51
CA VAL A 163 9.44 2.31 12.51
C VAL A 163 9.18 1.86 13.94
N TYR A 164 7.90 1.62 14.29
CA TYR A 164 7.43 1.41 15.66
C TYR A 164 6.91 -0.01 15.95
N GLY A 165 6.71 -0.83 14.93
CA GLY A 165 6.17 -2.18 15.07
C GLY A 165 7.14 -3.14 15.78
N ASP A 166 6.57 -4.11 16.49
CA ASP A 166 7.32 -5.23 17.05
C ASP A 166 7.61 -6.27 15.96
N ASN A 167 8.90 -6.48 15.65
CA ASN A 167 9.36 -7.44 14.65
C ASN A 167 8.74 -8.84 14.80
N ASN A 168 8.44 -9.28 16.03
CA ASN A 168 7.81 -10.59 16.29
C ASN A 168 6.36 -10.64 15.80
N GLN A 169 5.65 -9.51 15.81
CA GLN A 169 4.25 -9.41 15.41
C GLN A 169 4.10 -9.04 13.93
N THR A 170 5.01 -8.20 13.43
CA THR A 170 5.03 -7.76 12.03
C THR A 170 5.58 -8.85 11.11
N GLY A 171 6.58 -9.61 11.59
CA GLY A 171 7.32 -10.60 10.80
C GLY A 171 8.16 -9.96 9.68
N LYS A 172 8.48 -8.66 9.81
CA LYS A 172 9.31 -7.84 8.93
C LYS A 172 10.23 -6.97 9.80
N ILE A 173 11.48 -6.82 9.40
CA ILE A 173 12.41 -5.84 9.98
C ILE A 173 12.26 -4.54 9.20
N GLY A 174 12.07 -3.43 9.91
CA GLY A 174 11.92 -2.12 9.28
C GLY A 174 13.16 -1.64 8.55
N THR A 175 12.98 -1.04 7.39
CA THR A 175 14.05 -0.62 6.46
C THR A 175 13.92 0.83 5.99
N ASP A 176 12.83 1.52 6.34
CA ASP A 176 12.48 2.79 5.70
C ASP A 176 13.47 3.91 6.05
N ILE A 177 13.93 3.97 7.30
CA ILE A 177 14.91 4.97 7.74
C ILE A 177 16.26 4.74 7.06
N THR A 178 16.72 3.49 6.99
CA THR A 178 18.02 3.15 6.40
C THR A 178 18.02 3.33 4.89
N ASN A 179 16.89 3.08 4.24
CA ASN A 179 16.71 3.28 2.80
C ASN A 179 16.38 4.74 2.42
N GLY A 180 16.15 5.61 3.41
CA GLY A 180 15.82 7.01 3.15
C GLY A 180 14.46 7.20 2.48
N LYS A 181 13.49 6.33 2.75
CA LYS A 181 12.19 6.28 2.07
C LYS A 181 11.34 7.53 2.33
N CYS A 182 10.61 7.98 1.32
CA CYS A 182 9.60 9.03 1.48
C CYS A 182 8.34 8.43 2.13
N THR A 183 8.36 8.31 3.45
CA THR A 183 7.25 7.79 4.25
C THR A 183 6.38 8.90 4.82
N TRP A 184 5.18 8.54 5.26
CA TRP A 184 4.29 9.44 6.01
C TRP A 184 5.00 10.08 7.20
N LEU A 185 5.76 9.28 7.96
CA LEU A 185 6.49 9.77 9.13
C LEU A 185 7.50 10.86 8.74
N VAL A 186 8.21 10.68 7.62
CA VAL A 186 9.24 11.62 7.18
C VAL A 186 8.62 12.92 6.66
N VAL A 187 7.62 12.85 5.78
CA VAL A 187 6.98 14.08 5.23
C VAL A 187 6.35 14.92 6.33
N HIS A 188 5.75 14.28 7.35
CA HIS A 188 5.21 14.99 8.51
C HIS A 188 6.33 15.47 9.44
N ALA A 189 7.39 14.70 9.65
CA ALA A 189 8.48 15.13 10.51
C ALA A 189 9.20 16.36 9.97
N LEU A 190 9.46 16.42 8.65
CA LEU A 190 10.13 17.55 7.99
C LEU A 190 9.42 18.90 8.20
N THR A 191 8.10 18.90 8.36
CA THR A 191 7.30 20.11 8.60
C THR A 191 7.19 20.48 10.09
N ASN A 192 7.71 19.65 10.99
CA ASN A 192 7.58 19.80 12.44
C ASN A 192 8.92 19.89 13.18
N MET A 193 10.05 19.76 12.47
CA MET A 193 11.39 19.92 13.04
C MET A 193 11.78 21.40 13.10
N ASN A 194 12.51 21.77 14.14
CA ASN A 194 13.30 23.00 14.14
C ASN A 194 14.61 22.83 13.34
N ASP A 195 15.35 23.92 13.12
CA ASP A 195 16.57 23.92 12.29
C ASP A 195 17.66 22.96 12.79
N ASN A 196 17.84 22.86 14.11
CA ASN A 196 18.83 21.95 14.69
C ASN A 196 18.43 20.49 14.47
N GLN A 197 17.17 20.15 14.75
CA GLN A 197 16.61 18.82 14.48
C GLN A 197 16.72 18.48 13.00
N ARG A 198 16.40 19.41 12.11
CA ARG A 198 16.49 19.22 10.66
C ARG A 198 17.93 18.97 10.21
N LYS A 199 18.89 19.74 10.72
CA LYS A 199 20.32 19.55 10.42
C LYS A 199 20.81 18.16 10.86
N THR A 200 20.46 17.73 12.06
CA THR A 200 20.79 16.38 12.56
C THR A 200 20.08 15.31 11.74
N PHE A 201 18.79 15.48 11.41
CA PHE A 201 18.04 14.51 10.62
C PHE A 201 18.69 14.26 9.26
N VAL A 202 19.07 15.32 8.53
CA VAL A 202 19.76 15.21 7.23
C VAL A 202 21.08 14.44 7.32
N GLN A 203 21.78 14.52 8.45
CA GLN A 203 23.06 13.82 8.64
C GLN A 203 22.90 12.33 8.90
N HIS A 204 21.73 11.86 9.35
CA HIS A 204 21.52 10.48 9.80
C HIS A 204 20.48 9.71 8.98
N PHE A 205 19.52 10.40 8.35
CA PHE A 205 18.50 9.76 7.54
C PHE A 205 19.09 9.11 6.27
N GLY A 206 18.71 7.86 5.98
CA GLY A 206 19.25 7.09 4.87
C GLY A 206 20.63 6.49 5.10
N LYS A 207 21.12 6.47 6.34
CA LYS A 207 22.35 5.73 6.71
C LYS A 207 22.01 4.35 7.25
N ASN A 208 22.82 3.37 6.85
CA ASN A 208 22.66 1.97 7.23
C ASN A 208 23.47 1.63 8.49
N ASP A 209 23.17 2.29 9.60
CA ASP A 209 23.77 2.03 10.92
C ASP A 209 22.78 2.32 12.06
N ASP A 210 22.88 1.55 13.14
CA ASP A 210 21.95 1.62 14.27
C ASP A 210 21.98 2.95 15.01
N GLU A 211 23.15 3.61 15.06
CA GLU A 211 23.30 4.92 15.72
C GLU A 211 22.45 5.97 15.01
N SER A 212 22.58 6.08 13.69
CA SER A 212 21.82 7.00 12.85
C SER A 212 20.32 6.72 12.91
N VAL A 213 19.91 5.44 12.87
CA VAL A 213 18.49 5.06 13.04
C VAL A 213 17.95 5.51 14.40
N ASN A 214 18.72 5.29 15.48
CA ASN A 214 18.32 5.69 16.83
C ASN A 214 18.21 7.20 16.99
N ILE A 215 19.08 7.98 16.34
CA ILE A 215 19.03 9.44 16.31
C ILE A 215 17.76 9.92 15.58
N VAL A 216 17.46 9.37 14.40
CA VAL A 216 16.23 9.68 13.66
C VAL A 216 14.99 9.36 14.50
N LYS A 217 14.94 8.18 15.11
CA LYS A 217 13.86 7.79 16.05
C LYS A 217 13.78 8.72 17.27
N GLY A 218 14.92 9.24 17.73
CA GLY A 218 15.00 10.25 18.78
C GLY A 218 14.32 11.56 18.40
N ILE A 219 14.58 12.06 17.19
CA ILE A 219 13.92 13.26 16.66
C ILE A 219 12.41 13.03 16.55
N PHE A 220 12.00 11.89 16.01
CA PHE A 220 10.58 11.50 15.92
C PHE A 220 9.87 11.52 17.28
N ARG A 221 10.55 11.07 18.35
CA ARG A 221 10.03 11.18 19.73
C ARG A 221 9.90 12.64 20.19
N GLN A 222 10.92 13.46 19.98
CA GLN A 222 10.92 14.87 20.40
C GLN A 222 9.80 15.69 19.75
N ILE A 223 9.45 15.41 18.50
CA ILE A 223 8.37 16.10 17.77
C ILE A 223 7.00 15.43 17.93
N ASN A 224 6.89 14.40 18.78
CA ASN A 224 5.66 13.65 19.05
C ASN A 224 4.99 13.08 17.78
N ILE A 225 5.78 12.57 16.83
CA ILE A 225 5.24 12.09 15.54
C ILE A 225 4.21 10.95 15.72
N LYS A 226 4.41 10.10 16.74
CA LYS A 226 3.49 9.00 17.07
C LYS A 226 2.10 9.51 17.47
N GLN A 227 2.02 10.59 18.23
CA GLN A 227 0.72 11.18 18.60
C GLN A 227 0.04 11.83 17.39
N LYS A 228 0.83 12.53 16.55
CA LYS A 228 0.34 13.12 15.29
C LYS A 228 -0.21 12.04 14.35
N PHE A 229 0.45 10.88 14.27
CA PHE A 229 0.02 9.72 13.50
C PHE A 229 -1.36 9.23 13.95
N PHE A 230 -1.57 8.99 15.25
CA PHE A 230 -2.87 8.51 15.72
C PHE A 230 -3.98 9.55 15.53
N HIS A 231 -3.68 10.84 15.67
CA HIS A 231 -4.64 11.90 15.38
C HIS A 231 -5.04 11.90 13.90
N TYR A 232 -4.05 11.87 13.00
CA TYR A 232 -4.29 11.77 11.55
C TYR A 232 -5.09 10.51 11.19
N GLY A 233 -4.69 9.34 11.70
CA GLY A 233 -5.38 8.08 11.41
C GLY A 233 -6.84 8.06 11.88
N ASN A 234 -7.15 8.66 13.03
CA ASN A 234 -8.54 8.80 13.48
C ASN A 234 -9.34 9.71 12.56
N GLN A 235 -8.76 10.85 12.15
CA GLN A 235 -9.43 11.79 11.27
C GLN A 235 -9.73 11.16 9.90
N GLU A 236 -8.74 10.52 9.27
CA GLU A 236 -8.93 9.84 7.99
C GLU A 236 -9.95 8.70 8.09
N PHE A 237 -9.94 7.95 9.19
CA PHE A 237 -10.93 6.89 9.42
C PHE A 237 -12.37 7.44 9.43
N GLU A 238 -12.62 8.52 10.17
CA GLU A 238 -13.93 9.18 10.20
C GLU A 238 -14.31 9.79 8.84
N ASP A 239 -13.34 10.41 8.16
CA ASP A 239 -13.55 10.98 6.82
C ASP A 239 -13.91 9.90 5.79
N ILE A 240 -13.31 8.71 5.88
CA ILE A 240 -13.66 7.57 5.03
C ILE A 240 -15.06 7.04 5.37
N LEU A 241 -15.42 6.90 6.65
CA LEU A 241 -16.77 6.50 7.05
C LEU A 241 -17.84 7.47 6.53
N ASN A 242 -17.57 8.77 6.61
CA ASN A 242 -18.42 9.81 6.07
C ASN A 242 -18.51 9.75 4.53
N GLU A 243 -17.45 9.37 3.84
CA GLU A 243 -17.51 9.18 2.39
C GLU A 243 -18.29 7.92 1.99
N ILE A 244 -18.20 6.86 2.80
CA ILE A 244 -18.95 5.63 2.58
C ILE A 244 -20.46 5.86 2.74
N SER A 245 -20.87 6.71 3.70
CA SER A 245 -22.28 6.97 3.99
C SER A 245 -23.00 7.83 2.93
N LYS A 246 -22.26 8.49 2.04
CA LYS A 246 -22.82 9.36 0.98
C LYS A 246 -23.39 8.61 -0.22
N ILE A 247 -23.12 7.31 -0.36
CA ILE A 247 -23.57 6.56 -1.53
C ILE A 247 -25.09 6.34 -1.51
N ASP A 248 -25.68 6.23 -2.69
CA ASP A 248 -27.11 5.93 -2.87
C ASP A 248 -27.54 4.68 -2.07
N GLU A 249 -28.71 4.74 -1.45
CA GLU A 249 -29.28 3.66 -0.63
C GLU A 249 -29.36 2.32 -1.39
N LYS A 250 -29.55 2.35 -2.73
CA LYS A 250 -29.55 1.13 -3.55
C LYS A 250 -28.23 0.36 -3.49
N TYR A 251 -27.13 1.01 -3.12
CA TYR A 251 -25.80 0.43 -2.95
C TYR A 251 -25.39 0.19 -1.49
N LYS A 252 -26.33 0.24 -0.54
CA LYS A 252 -26.04 0.05 0.90
C LYS A 252 -25.26 -1.23 1.25
N ASN A 253 -25.46 -2.31 0.49
CA ASN A 253 -24.70 -3.56 0.70
C ASN A 253 -23.22 -3.40 0.32
N ILE A 254 -22.92 -2.59 -0.71
CA ILE A 254 -21.55 -2.25 -1.09
C ILE A 254 -20.92 -1.34 -0.02
N ALA A 255 -21.66 -0.34 0.46
CA ALA A 255 -21.23 0.50 1.58
C ALA A 255 -20.88 -0.32 2.83
N SER A 256 -21.74 -1.28 3.20
CA SER A 256 -21.51 -2.19 4.31
C SER A 256 -20.25 -3.05 4.10
N ALA A 257 -20.02 -3.56 2.89
CA ALA A 257 -18.81 -4.31 2.57
C ALA A 257 -17.54 -3.44 2.69
N MET A 258 -17.58 -2.20 2.19
CA MET A 258 -16.47 -1.24 2.30
C MET A 258 -16.17 -0.87 3.76
N ASN A 259 -17.21 -0.67 4.58
CA ASN A 259 -17.06 -0.45 6.03
C ASN A 259 -16.37 -1.64 6.69
N ASN A 260 -16.77 -2.87 6.38
CA ASN A 260 -16.12 -4.07 6.93
C ASN A 260 -14.64 -4.14 6.53
N VAL A 261 -14.31 -3.79 5.28
CA VAL A 261 -12.91 -3.71 4.82
C VAL A 261 -12.13 -2.66 5.61
N LEU A 262 -12.66 -1.45 5.78
CA LEU A 262 -12.02 -0.41 6.59
C LEU A 262 -11.75 -0.89 8.03
N MET A 263 -12.76 -1.48 8.67
CA MET A 263 -12.67 -2.00 10.04
C MET A 263 -11.64 -3.12 10.20
N LEU A 264 -11.48 -3.98 9.18
CA LEU A 264 -10.50 -5.08 9.20
C LEU A 264 -9.06 -4.57 9.23
N PHE A 265 -8.79 -3.40 8.64
CA PHE A 265 -7.42 -2.90 8.46
C PHE A 265 -7.06 -1.73 9.36
N TYR A 266 -8.04 -1.04 9.93
CA TYR A 266 -7.76 0.09 10.81
C TYR A 266 -7.12 -0.37 12.12
N ARG A 267 -6.00 0.27 12.48
CA ARG A 267 -5.11 -0.04 13.61
C ARG A 267 -4.59 -1.48 13.64
N ARG A 268 -4.41 -2.10 12.46
CA ARG A 268 -3.83 -3.44 12.36
C ARG A 268 -2.42 -3.46 12.99
N LYS A 269 -2.18 -4.35 13.96
CA LYS A 269 -0.84 -4.61 14.52
C LYS A 269 -0.11 -3.35 15.07
N MET A 270 -0.84 -2.39 15.63
CA MET A 270 -0.32 -1.13 16.20
C MET A 270 -0.38 -1.09 17.72
#